data_AF-A0A7S3AUR4-F1
#
_entry.id   AF-A0A7S3AUR4-F1
#
_cell.length_a   1.000
_cell.length_b   1.000
_cell.length_c   1.000
_cell.angle_alpha   90.00
_cell.angle_beta   90.00
_cell.angle_gamma   90.00
#
_symmetry.space_group_name_H-M   'P 1'
#
loop_
_entity.id
_entity.type
_entity.pdbx_description
1 polymer ?
#
loop_
_entity_poly.entity_id
_entity_poly.type
_entity_poly.pdbx_seq_one_letter_code
_entity_poly.pdbx_strand_id
1 'polypeptide(L)'
;DALLPSNAAEAGEGYVYIVRHGEKSHWWACLNTTGMARAAAFPSIFDGNPRPSGERFYTPRALVAYFYGDDYHDGHKDCERCVETLMPISQTLGLPIQQVAKTTAHMANDA
;
A
#
# COMPACT_ATOMS: atom_id res chain seq x y z
N ASP A 1 -28.96 40.91 8.08
CA ASP A 1 -28.40 39.86 7.21
C ASP A 1 -27.10 39.34 7.79
N ALA A 2 -27.18 38.22 8.51
CA ALA A 2 -26.03 37.56 9.10
C ALA A 2 -25.34 36.70 8.04
N LEU A 3 -24.05 36.96 7.80
CA LEU A 3 -23.15 36.07 7.08
C LEU A 3 -23.08 34.73 7.83
N LEU A 4 -23.58 33.66 7.19
CA LEU A 4 -23.38 32.31 7.67
C LEU A 4 -21.88 31.99 7.59
N PRO A 5 -21.27 31.41 8.64
CA PRO A 5 -19.89 30.95 8.55
C PRO A 5 -19.83 29.80 7.53
N SER A 6 -19.07 30.02 6.46
CA SER A 6 -18.72 28.98 5.50
C SER A 6 -17.82 27.97 6.21
N ASN A 7 -18.41 26.89 6.73
CA ASN A 7 -17.72 25.65 7.09
C ASN A 7 -17.24 24.92 5.82
N ALA A 8 -16.52 25.62 4.94
CA ALA A 8 -15.60 24.97 4.05
C ALA A 8 -14.37 24.66 4.90
N ALA A 9 -14.33 23.46 5.49
CA ALA A 9 -13.05 22.92 5.91
C ALA A 9 -12.10 23.07 4.72
N GLU A 10 -10.97 23.77 4.90
CA GLU A 10 -9.89 23.73 3.92
C GLU A 10 -9.68 22.26 3.58
N ALA A 11 -9.82 21.91 2.29
CA ALA A 11 -9.40 20.61 1.82
C ALA A 11 -7.87 20.57 1.97
N GLY A 12 -7.40 20.22 3.17
CA GLY A 12 -5.99 20.12 3.47
C GLY A 12 -5.34 19.16 2.49
N GLU A 13 -4.14 19.50 2.03
CA GLU A 13 -3.38 18.67 1.10
C GLU A 13 -3.24 17.24 1.67
N GLY A 14 -3.71 16.25 0.92
CA GLY A 14 -3.62 14.84 1.24
C GLY A 14 -2.53 14.16 0.45
N TYR A 15 -1.81 13.23 1.07
CA TYR A 15 -0.77 12.45 0.40
C TYR A 15 -1.30 11.04 0.08
N VAL A 16 -1.10 10.62 -1.17
CA VAL A 16 -1.33 9.24 -1.61
C VAL A 16 0.00 8.67 -2.09
N TYR A 17 0.42 7.58 -1.46
CA TYR A 17 1.66 6.88 -1.82
C TYR A 17 1.31 5.62 -2.60
N ILE A 18 1.83 5.52 -3.83
CA ILE A 18 1.71 4.32 -4.67
C ILE A 18 2.99 3.52 -4.52
N VAL A 19 2.85 2.27 -4.08
CA VAL A 19 3.97 1.35 -3.87
C VAL A 19 3.76 0.10 -4.68
N ARG A 20 4.84 -0.33 -5.35
CA ARG A 20 4.92 -1.65 -5.96
C ARG A 20 5.27 -2.69 -4.90
N HIS A 21 4.69 -3.88 -5.00
CA HIS A 21 5.07 -5.00 -4.13
C HIS A 21 6.60 -5.26 -4.16
N GLY A 22 7.13 -5.83 -3.08
CA GLY A 22 8.54 -6.24 -3.00
C GLY A 22 8.96 -7.32 -3.99
N GLU A 23 10.25 -7.63 -4.04
CA GLU A 23 10.80 -8.66 -4.92
C GLU A 23 10.23 -10.05 -4.63
N LYS A 24 10.12 -10.83 -5.71
CA LYS A 24 9.55 -12.18 -5.74
C LYS A 24 10.40 -13.07 -6.64
N SER A 25 10.34 -14.38 -6.39
CA SER A 25 11.17 -15.35 -7.13
C SER A 25 10.74 -15.51 -8.59
N HIS A 26 9.47 -15.27 -8.91
CA HIS A 26 8.95 -15.25 -10.29
C HIS A 26 7.59 -14.55 -10.40
N TRP A 27 6.97 -14.59 -11.57
CA TRP A 27 5.72 -13.89 -11.96
C TRP A 27 4.53 -14.06 -10.98
N TRP A 28 4.37 -15.23 -10.39
CA TRP A 28 3.28 -15.53 -9.45
C TRP A 28 3.68 -15.65 -7.98
N ALA A 29 4.98 -15.67 -7.68
CA ALA A 29 5.45 -15.95 -6.33
C ALA A 29 5.06 -14.89 -5.30
N CYS A 30 5.02 -15.32 -4.05
CA CYS A 30 5.09 -14.50 -2.85
C CYS A 30 6.37 -13.65 -2.83
N LEU A 31 6.49 -12.77 -1.83
CA LEU A 31 7.76 -12.08 -1.59
C LEU A 31 8.88 -13.09 -1.32
N ASN A 32 10.04 -12.89 -1.97
CA ASN A 32 11.25 -13.64 -1.65
C ASN A 32 11.99 -12.99 -0.48
N THR A 33 13.14 -13.55 -0.07
CA THR A 33 13.94 -13.03 1.05
C THR A 33 14.27 -11.54 0.90
N THR A 34 14.59 -11.08 -0.31
CA THR A 34 14.85 -9.66 -0.58
C THR A 34 13.59 -8.82 -0.44
N GLY A 35 12.47 -9.27 -0.99
CA GLY A 35 11.18 -8.60 -0.87
C GLY A 35 10.73 -8.46 0.58
N MET A 36 10.89 -9.52 1.38
CA MET A 36 10.59 -9.52 2.82
C MET A 36 11.49 -8.54 3.59
N ALA A 37 12.79 -8.48 3.27
CA ALA A 37 13.69 -7.52 3.89
C ALA A 37 13.31 -6.07 3.56
N ARG A 38 12.87 -5.78 2.33
CA ARG A 38 12.35 -4.46 1.97
C ARG A 38 11.04 -4.13 2.68
N ALA A 39 10.11 -5.08 2.75
CA ALA A 39 8.87 -4.91 3.48
C ALA A 39 9.15 -4.57 4.95
N ALA A 40 10.10 -5.25 5.59
CA ALA A 40 10.51 -4.98 6.97
C ALA A 40 11.11 -3.57 7.16
N ALA A 41 11.85 -3.06 6.18
CA ALA A 41 12.39 -1.70 6.20
C ALA A 41 11.36 -0.63 5.83
N PHE A 42 10.24 -1.00 5.20
CA PHE A 42 9.25 -0.06 4.68
C PHE A 42 8.69 0.94 5.71
N PRO A 43 8.40 0.57 6.98
CA PRO A 43 7.93 1.55 7.98
C PRO A 43 8.92 2.69 8.23
N SER A 44 10.22 2.43 8.09
CA SER A 44 11.28 3.42 8.36
C SER A 44 11.25 4.61 7.38
N ILE A 45 10.60 4.47 6.23
CA ILE A 45 10.48 5.59 5.30
C ILE A 45 9.49 6.65 5.78
N PHE A 46 8.64 6.34 6.77
CA PHE A 46 7.64 7.26 7.32
C PHE A 46 8.06 7.80 8.70
N ASP A 47 9.35 8.11 8.84
CA ASP A 47 9.98 8.63 10.05
C ASP A 47 9.84 10.15 10.24
N GLY A 48 9.16 10.84 9.31
CA GLY A 48 8.97 12.29 9.33
C GLY A 48 10.23 13.12 9.01
N ASN A 49 11.37 12.45 8.79
CA ASN A 49 12.62 13.13 8.47
C ASN A 49 12.68 13.48 6.97
N PRO A 50 13.21 14.67 6.63
CA PRO A 50 13.47 15.01 5.23
C PRO A 50 14.55 14.09 4.66
N ARG A 51 14.33 13.65 3.42
CA ARG A 51 15.29 12.91 2.60
C ARG A 51 16.35 13.89 2.06
N PRO A 52 17.48 13.41 1.50
CA PRO A 52 18.46 14.28 0.85
C PRO A 52 17.86 15.16 -0.27
N SER A 53 16.73 14.74 -0.87
CA SER A 53 15.95 15.54 -1.83
C SER A 53 15.14 16.68 -1.21
N GLY A 54 15.07 16.77 0.13
CA GLY A 54 14.23 17.72 0.87
C GLY A 54 12.78 17.24 1.09
N GLU A 55 12.35 16.21 0.36
CA GLU A 55 11.04 15.59 0.50
C GLU A 55 10.91 14.85 1.83
N ARG A 56 9.70 14.81 2.39
CA ARG A 56 9.39 13.99 3.56
C ARG A 56 8.18 13.13 3.27
N PHE A 57 8.18 11.93 3.84
CA PHE A 57 7.01 11.07 3.81
C PHE A 57 6.24 11.25 5.12
N TYR A 58 4.95 11.52 4.98
CA TYR A 58 4.02 11.63 6.10
C TYR A 58 3.46 10.26 6.42
N THR A 59 3.31 9.96 7.70
CA THR A 59 2.75 8.69 8.15
C THR A 59 1.34 8.48 7.57
N PRO A 60 1.09 7.35 6.87
CA PRO A 60 -0.21 7.08 6.29
C PRO A 60 -1.25 6.82 7.39
N ARG A 61 -2.52 7.12 7.09
CA ARG A 61 -3.68 6.86 7.97
C ARG A 61 -4.58 5.74 7.47
N ALA A 62 -4.30 5.22 6.28
CA ALA A 62 -5.00 4.12 5.66
C ALA A 62 -4.01 3.32 4.79
N LEU A 63 -4.23 2.01 4.70
CA LEU A 63 -3.42 1.10 3.90
C LEU A 63 -4.36 0.32 2.97
N VAL A 64 -4.02 0.29 1.69
CA VAL A 64 -4.79 -0.42 0.67
C VAL A 64 -3.85 -1.34 -0.10
N ALA A 65 -4.22 -2.62 -0.23
CA ALA A 65 -3.50 -3.61 -1.00
C ALA A 65 -4.36 -4.11 -2.16
N TYR A 66 -3.78 -4.19 -3.35
CA TYR A 66 -4.40 -4.93 -4.44
C TYR A 66 -4.38 -6.43 -4.13
N PHE A 67 -5.54 -7.07 -4.27
CA PHE A 67 -5.73 -8.50 -4.07
C PHE A 67 -5.69 -9.21 -5.43
N TYR A 68 -4.75 -10.12 -5.60
CA TYR A 68 -4.57 -10.85 -6.84
C TYR A 68 -5.49 -12.08 -6.94
N GLY A 69 -6.00 -12.59 -5.81
CA GLY A 69 -6.93 -13.71 -5.79
C GLY A 69 -6.27 -15.05 -5.49
N ASP A 70 -7.11 -16.05 -5.24
CA ASP A 70 -6.82 -17.44 -4.85
C ASP A 70 -6.01 -18.25 -5.89
N ASP A 71 -5.36 -17.59 -6.84
CA ASP A 71 -4.54 -18.26 -7.83
C ASP A 71 -3.39 -18.97 -7.09
N TYR A 72 -3.40 -20.30 -7.20
CA TYR A 72 -2.45 -21.18 -6.55
C TYR A 72 -1.03 -20.80 -6.98
N HIS A 73 -0.23 -20.30 -6.06
CA HIS A 73 1.11 -19.82 -6.36
C HIS A 73 2.11 -20.56 -5.46
N ASP A 74 3.03 -21.29 -6.08
CA ASP A 74 4.10 -22.05 -5.40
C ASP A 74 3.65 -23.14 -4.42
N GLY A 75 2.46 -23.71 -4.62
CA GLY A 75 1.92 -24.69 -3.68
C GLY A 75 1.16 -24.08 -2.50
N HIS A 76 1.08 -22.75 -2.44
CA HIS A 76 0.42 -21.99 -1.37
C HIS A 76 -0.77 -21.20 -1.93
N LYS A 77 -1.91 -21.27 -1.25
CA LYS A 77 -3.14 -20.56 -1.62
C LYS A 77 -3.19 -19.11 -1.13
N ASP A 78 -2.26 -18.71 -0.25
CA ASP A 78 -2.51 -17.60 0.67
C ASP A 78 -1.47 -16.47 0.64
N CYS A 79 -0.61 -16.37 -0.38
CA CYS A 79 0.41 -15.32 -0.42
C CYS A 79 0.06 -14.13 -1.33
N GLU A 80 -0.47 -13.09 -0.71
CA GLU A 80 -0.79 -11.82 -1.37
C GLU A 80 0.39 -10.86 -1.27
N ARG A 81 1.29 -10.86 -2.25
CA ARG A 81 2.54 -10.06 -2.26
C ARG A 81 2.38 -8.57 -1.94
N CYS A 82 1.25 -7.96 -2.31
CA CYS A 82 0.94 -6.57 -1.92
C CYS A 82 0.64 -6.45 -0.42
N VAL A 83 -0.10 -7.40 0.14
CA VAL A 83 -0.38 -7.49 1.57
C VAL A 83 0.90 -7.76 2.35
N GLU A 84 1.72 -8.71 1.90
CA GLU A 84 3.03 -9.01 2.52
C GLU A 84 3.94 -7.78 2.56
N THR A 85 3.93 -6.96 1.49
CA THR A 85 4.71 -5.72 1.43
C THR A 85 4.25 -4.70 2.47
N LEU A 86 2.93 -4.62 2.73
CA LEU A 86 2.35 -3.66 3.67
C LEU A 86 2.24 -4.18 5.11
N MET A 87 2.44 -5.48 5.34
CA MET A 87 2.23 -6.10 6.65
C MET A 87 3.09 -5.46 7.76
N PRO A 88 4.38 -5.17 7.56
CA PRO A 88 5.20 -4.57 8.62
C PRO A 88 4.76 -3.15 9.01
N ILE A 89 4.33 -2.33 8.03
CA ILE A 89 3.84 -0.98 8.32
C ILE A 89 2.44 -1.01 8.93
N SER A 90 1.59 -1.95 8.52
CA SER A 90 0.30 -2.22 9.16
C SER A 90 0.48 -2.54 10.65
N GLN A 91 1.40 -3.44 10.97
CA GLN A 91 1.71 -3.81 12.36
C GLN A 91 2.31 -2.65 13.16
N THR A 92 3.22 -1.89 12.56
CA THR A 92 3.88 -0.75 13.22
C THR A 92 2.89 0.37 13.54
N LEU A 93 1.95 0.64 12.64
CA LEU A 93 0.97 1.73 12.79
C LEU A 93 -0.35 1.30 13.42
N GLY A 94 -0.57 -0.01 13.61
CA GLY A 94 -1.86 -0.54 14.06
C GLY A 94 -3.00 -0.30 13.07
N LEU A 95 -2.67 -0.17 11.77
CA LEU A 95 -3.66 0.12 10.72
C LEU A 95 -4.04 -1.17 9.99
N PRO A 96 -5.35 -1.46 9.79
CA PRO A 96 -5.76 -2.59 8.97
C PRO A 96 -5.41 -2.34 7.50
N ILE A 97 -5.10 -3.43 6.77
CA ILE A 97 -4.93 -3.40 5.32
C ILE A 97 -6.29 -3.68 4.68
N GLN A 98 -6.82 -2.69 3.96
CA GLN A 98 -8.00 -2.89 3.14
C GLN A 98 -7.60 -3.53 1.80
N GLN A 99 -8.09 -4.73 1.52
CA GLN A 99 -7.86 -5.38 0.24
C GLN A 99 -8.89 -4.92 -0.78
N VAL A 100 -8.42 -4.64 -2.01
CA VAL A 100 -9.28 -4.33 -3.15
C VAL A 100 -9.06 -5.37 -4.23
N ALA A 101 -10.12 -6.08 -4.60
CA ALA A 101 -10.08 -7.11 -5.64
C ALA A 101 -10.00 -6.48 -7.04
N LYS A 102 -9.49 -7.27 -8.00
CA LYS A 102 -9.66 -6.97 -9.43
C LYS A 102 -11.15 -6.79 -9.71
N THR A 103 -11.60 -5.56 -9.95
CA THR A 103 -12.95 -5.36 -10.46
C THR A 103 -13.00 -5.93 -11.88
N THR A 104 -14.07 -6.66 -12.20
CA THR A 104 -14.29 -7.30 -13.51
C THR A 104 -14.28 -6.32 -14.69
N ALA A 105 -14.26 -5.00 -14.44
CA ALA A 105 -14.22 -3.95 -15.45
C ALA A 105 -12.90 -3.85 -16.24
N HIS A 106 -11.82 -4.49 -15.80
CA HIS A 106 -10.53 -4.45 -16.52
C HIS A 106 -10.23 -5.69 -17.38
N MET A 107 -11.17 -6.64 -17.50
CA MET A 107 -10.99 -7.83 -18.37
C MET A 107 -11.41 -7.61 -19.83
N ALA A 108 -11.77 -6.38 -20.22
CA ALA A 108 -12.23 -6.10 -21.58
C ALA A 108 -11.11 -5.88 -22.62
N ASN A 109 -9.83 -5.79 -22.21
CA ASN A 109 -8.74 -5.39 -23.11
C ASN A 109 -7.55 -6.37 -23.20
N ASP A 110 -7.62 -7.55 -22.57
CA ASP A 110 -6.56 -8.56 -22.65
C ASP A 110 -7.04 -9.79 -23.46
N ALA A 111 -7.58 -9.56 -24.66
CA ALA A 111 -7.90 -10.60 -25.65
C ALA A 111 -6.93 -10.52 -26.85
#